data_AF-A0A143BU62-F1
#
_entry.id   AF-A0A143BU62-F1
#
_cell.length_a   1.000
_cell.length_b   1.000
_cell.length_c   1.000
_cell.angle_alpha   90.00
_cell.angle_beta   90.00
_cell.angle_gamma   90.00
#
_symmetry.space_group_name_H-M   'P 1'
#
loop_
_entity.id
_entity.type
_entity.pdbx_description
1 polymer ?
#
loop_
_entity_poly.entity_id
_entity_poly.type
_entity_poly.pdbx_seq_one_letter_code
_entity_poly.pdbx_strand_id
1 'polypeptide(L)'
;MTDSARTSAQSATKPPSLRERMRATVRKEVVEVALRLFVEQGFDRTTVDQIAGEVGLSRASLFRYFGTKEDMVLQGLDETGRQIAEAFAARPDTERPWEALRRAFDVLTQANEQAPEQALSYLRMLQETPSLRARHFEKQLSWQAMLEPEIARRLGVSADQPEEVGPNALSGAALACLDAAATGWVTCGGAVPLAVLLDRAMGTLTE
;
A
#
# COMPACT_ATOMS: atom_id res chain seq x y z
N MET A 1 -23.34 23.52 -39.45
CA MET A 1 -22.67 24.58 -38.68
C MET A 1 -22.98 24.33 -37.22
N THR A 2 -22.08 23.55 -36.57
CA THR A 2 -21.21 23.98 -35.45
C THR A 2 -21.96 23.89 -34.12
N ASP A 3 -21.85 22.77 -33.40
CA ASP A 3 -20.68 22.40 -32.57
C ASP A 3 -20.39 23.47 -31.52
N SER A 4 -20.85 23.22 -30.29
CA SER A 4 -20.34 23.85 -29.08
C SER A 4 -20.05 22.74 -28.08
N ALA A 5 -18.97 22.02 -28.36
CA ALA A 5 -17.90 21.70 -27.42
C ALA A 5 -18.22 22.00 -25.94
N ARG A 6 -18.30 20.97 -25.09
CA ARG A 6 -17.15 20.52 -24.28
C ARG A 6 -16.34 21.68 -23.71
N THR A 7 -16.65 22.06 -22.48
CA THR A 7 -15.66 22.63 -21.56
C THR A 7 -15.62 21.77 -20.31
N SER A 8 -14.93 20.64 -20.44
CA SER A 8 -14.38 19.91 -19.31
C SER A 8 -13.32 20.80 -18.67
N ALA A 9 -13.65 21.42 -17.53
CA ALA A 9 -12.67 22.09 -16.71
C ALA A 9 -11.76 21.02 -16.07
N GLN A 10 -10.64 20.74 -16.72
CA GLN A 10 -9.49 20.06 -16.13
C GLN A 10 -9.02 20.88 -14.94
N SER A 11 -9.21 20.40 -13.71
CA SER A 11 -8.57 20.95 -12.53
C SER A 11 -7.08 20.58 -12.56
N ALA A 12 -6.27 21.45 -13.17
CA ALA A 12 -4.82 21.34 -13.08
C ALA A 12 -4.40 21.48 -11.61
N THR A 13 -3.86 20.41 -11.03
CA THR A 13 -3.32 20.36 -9.67
C THR A 13 -2.18 21.37 -9.54
N LYS A 14 -2.34 22.36 -8.66
CA LYS A 14 -1.32 23.39 -8.38
C LYS A 14 -0.05 22.71 -7.85
N PRO A 15 1.15 23.09 -8.30
CA PRO A 15 2.39 22.49 -7.84
C PRO A 15 2.55 22.66 -6.32
N PRO A 16 3.13 21.65 -5.63
CA PRO A 16 3.23 21.65 -4.18
C PRO A 16 4.01 22.87 -3.69
N SER A 17 3.48 23.49 -2.64
CA SER A 17 4.09 24.62 -1.95
C SER A 17 5.48 24.27 -1.41
N LEU A 18 6.31 25.28 -1.17
CA LEU A 18 7.62 25.10 -0.53
C LEU A 18 7.50 24.36 0.81
N ARG A 19 6.42 24.62 1.56
CA ARG A 19 6.13 23.95 2.83
C ARG A 19 5.86 22.46 2.63
N GLU A 20 5.09 22.07 1.61
CA GLU A 20 4.82 20.66 1.31
C GLU A 20 6.07 19.92 0.85
N ARG A 21 6.91 20.55 0.01
CA ARG A 21 8.19 19.97 -0.42
C ARG A 21 9.16 19.79 0.75
N MET A 22 9.27 20.78 1.63
CA MET A 22 10.09 20.69 2.83
C MET A 22 9.57 19.58 3.75
N ARG A 23 8.25 19.51 3.94
CA ARG A 23 7.60 18.46 4.74
C ARG A 23 7.86 17.05 4.18
N ALA A 24 7.82 16.89 2.87
CA ALA A 24 8.13 15.61 2.21
C ALA A 24 9.60 15.22 2.35
N THR A 25 10.52 16.19 2.23
CA THR A 25 11.96 15.98 2.40
C THR A 25 12.29 15.48 3.79
N VAL A 26 11.79 16.17 4.83
CA VAL A 26 11.98 15.77 6.23
C VAL A 26 11.40 14.38 6.50
N ARG A 27 10.23 14.06 5.92
CA ARG A 27 9.65 12.72 6.06
C ARG A 27 10.54 11.63 5.48
N LYS A 28 11.07 11.85 4.28
CA LYS A 28 11.93 10.89 3.60
C LYS A 28 13.19 10.61 4.44
N GLU A 29 13.83 11.65 4.95
CA GLU A 29 15.00 11.55 5.84
C GLU A 29 14.68 10.73 7.11
N VAL A 30 13.55 11.01 7.76
CA VAL A 30 13.13 10.26 8.95
C VAL A 30 12.90 8.78 8.63
N VAL A 31 12.23 8.47 7.51
CA VAL A 31 11.96 7.08 7.12
C VAL A 31 13.24 6.33 6.81
N GLU A 32 14.18 6.95 6.09
CA GLU A 32 15.48 6.35 5.79
C GLU A 32 16.28 6.03 7.06
N VAL A 33 16.35 6.97 8.01
CA VAL A 33 17.02 6.75 9.30
C VAL A 33 16.32 5.69 10.13
N ALA A 34 14.98 5.77 10.24
CA ALA A 34 14.20 4.83 11.03
C ALA A 34 14.34 3.40 10.48
N LEU A 35 14.17 3.19 9.17
CA LEU A 35 14.33 1.88 8.54
C LEU A 35 15.73 1.30 8.74
N ARG A 36 16.79 2.13 8.61
CA ARG A 36 18.15 1.68 8.89
C ARG A 36 18.29 1.21 10.33
N LEU A 37 17.83 1.99 11.31
CA LEU A 37 17.90 1.61 12.72
C LEU A 37 17.07 0.35 13.02
N PHE A 38 15.89 0.22 12.43
CA PHE A 38 15.08 -0.99 12.59
C PHE A 38 15.75 -2.23 12.01
N VAL A 39 16.47 -2.12 10.90
CA VAL A 39 17.24 -3.23 10.33
C VAL A 39 18.45 -3.59 11.19
N GLU A 40 19.20 -2.58 11.68
CA GLU A 40 20.41 -2.78 12.47
C GLU A 40 20.11 -3.31 13.88
N GLN A 41 19.08 -2.77 14.52
CA GLN A 41 18.81 -2.97 15.94
C GLN A 41 17.53 -3.76 16.19
N GLY A 42 16.68 -3.97 15.19
CA GLY A 42 15.34 -4.51 15.34
C GLY A 42 14.32 -3.42 15.71
N PHE A 43 13.05 -3.63 15.31
CA PHE A 43 11.98 -2.68 15.56
C PHE A 43 11.85 -2.38 17.06
N ASP A 44 11.61 -3.37 17.90
CA ASP A 44 11.29 -3.16 19.34
C ASP A 44 12.39 -2.44 20.12
N ARG A 45 13.66 -2.72 19.81
CA ARG A 45 14.81 -2.11 20.49
C ARG A 45 15.09 -0.67 20.05
N THR A 46 14.60 -0.28 18.87
CA THR A 46 14.78 1.09 18.35
C THR A 46 13.75 2.02 18.96
N THR A 47 14.20 3.09 19.62
CA THR A 47 13.32 4.08 20.25
C THR A 47 13.08 5.28 19.34
N VAL A 48 11.95 5.95 19.52
CA VAL A 48 11.65 7.22 18.82
C VAL A 48 12.67 8.30 19.19
N ASP A 49 13.23 8.25 20.40
CA ASP A 49 14.24 9.19 20.86
C ASP A 49 15.60 9.01 20.16
N GLN A 50 15.99 7.77 19.84
CA GLN A 50 17.17 7.49 19.00
C GLN A 50 16.98 8.04 17.58
N ILE A 51 15.83 7.75 16.95
CA ILE A 51 15.51 8.26 15.61
C ILE A 51 15.53 9.78 15.62
N ALA A 52 14.88 10.41 16.61
CA ALA A 52 14.83 11.86 16.80
C ALA A 52 16.23 12.48 16.93
N GLY A 53 17.11 11.85 17.72
CA GLY A 53 18.49 12.28 17.90
C GLY A 53 19.30 12.28 16.60
N GLU A 54 19.14 11.25 15.76
CA GLU A 54 19.89 11.12 14.52
C GLU A 54 19.43 12.08 13.42
N VAL A 55 18.13 12.37 13.33
CA VAL A 55 17.57 13.32 12.36
C VAL A 55 17.57 14.78 12.85
N GLY A 56 18.01 15.03 14.09
CA GLY A 56 18.00 16.37 14.69
C GLY A 56 16.59 16.94 14.94
N LEU A 57 15.59 16.09 15.18
CA LEU A 57 14.22 16.51 15.49
C LEU A 57 13.86 16.18 16.94
N SER A 58 12.82 16.83 17.47
CA SER A 58 12.23 16.41 18.74
C SER A 58 11.28 15.22 18.54
N ARG A 59 11.13 14.39 19.58
CA ARG A 59 10.11 13.32 19.61
C ARG A 59 8.70 13.82 19.28
N ALA A 60 8.32 14.99 19.82
CA ALA A 60 7.05 15.63 19.50
C ALA A 60 6.93 16.01 18.01
N SER A 61 8.02 16.42 17.37
CA SER A 61 8.04 16.69 15.94
C SER A 61 7.83 15.40 15.14
N LEU A 62 8.51 14.31 15.50
CA LEU A 62 8.32 13.02 14.85
C LEU A 62 6.87 12.52 14.92
N PHE A 63 6.26 12.54 16.10
CA PHE A 63 4.85 12.16 16.23
C PHE A 63 3.90 13.10 15.47
N ARG A 64 4.23 14.38 15.31
CA ARG A 64 3.46 15.28 14.44
C ARG A 64 3.55 14.90 12.95
N TYR A 65 4.66 14.30 12.52
CA TYR A 65 4.84 13.86 11.14
C TYR A 65 4.18 12.52 10.83
N PHE A 66 4.23 11.58 11.79
CA PHE A 66 3.90 10.17 11.56
C PHE A 66 2.78 9.62 12.46
N GLY A 67 2.50 10.22 13.62
CA GLY A 67 1.48 9.73 14.54
C GLY A 67 2.03 8.69 15.51
N THR A 68 2.48 7.54 14.99
CA THR A 68 3.06 6.44 15.79
C THR A 68 4.44 6.03 15.25
N LYS A 69 5.13 5.12 15.96
CA LYS A 69 6.39 4.54 15.49
C LYS A 69 6.15 3.55 14.35
N GLU A 70 5.07 2.79 14.44
CA GLU A 70 4.58 1.88 13.41
C GLU A 70 4.30 2.65 12.11
N ASP A 71 3.67 3.82 12.20
CA ASP A 71 3.40 4.67 11.04
C ASP A 71 4.66 5.24 10.37
N MET A 72 5.81 5.27 11.06
CA MET A 72 7.09 5.61 10.42
C MET A 72 7.56 4.50 9.47
N VAL A 73 7.33 3.24 9.86
CA VAL A 73 7.65 2.06 9.03
C VAL A 73 6.65 1.94 7.87
N LEU A 74 5.37 2.12 8.18
CA LEU A 74 4.26 1.85 7.28
C LEU A 74 3.85 3.05 6.42
N GLN A 75 4.62 4.16 6.47
CA GLN A 75 4.29 5.41 5.79
C GLN A 75 4.09 5.25 4.28
N GLY A 76 4.86 4.34 3.65
CA GLY A 76 4.76 4.06 2.21
C GLY A 76 3.49 3.30 1.82
N LEU A 77 2.73 2.75 2.78
CA LEU A 77 1.56 1.94 2.46
C LEU A 77 0.37 2.77 1.98
N ASP A 78 0.18 3.99 2.49
CA ASP A 78 -0.91 4.85 1.99
C ASP A 78 -0.71 5.17 0.49
N GLU A 79 0.54 5.43 0.11
CA GLU A 79 0.95 5.65 -1.28
C GLU A 79 0.76 4.39 -2.13
N THR A 80 1.16 3.23 -1.60
CA THR A 80 1.01 1.94 -2.26
C THR A 80 -0.46 1.63 -2.54
N GLY A 81 -1.35 1.82 -1.55
CA GLY A 81 -2.78 1.60 -1.72
C GLY A 81 -3.38 2.48 -2.81
N ARG A 82 -2.95 3.76 -2.88
CA ARG A 82 -3.35 4.67 -3.95
C ARG A 82 -2.84 4.21 -5.31
N GLN A 83 -1.59 3.77 -5.42
CA GLN A 83 -1.03 3.25 -6.67
C GLN A 83 -1.75 1.98 -7.15
N ILE A 84 -2.12 1.09 -6.24
CA ILE A 84 -2.93 -0.09 -6.56
C ILE A 84 -4.31 0.35 -7.08
N ALA A 85 -4.98 1.28 -6.39
CA ALA A 85 -6.29 1.77 -6.82
C ALA A 85 -6.24 2.47 -8.19
N GLU A 86 -5.21 3.28 -8.45
CA GLU A 86 -4.97 3.91 -9.75
C GLU A 86 -4.69 2.86 -10.84
N ALA A 87 -3.83 1.88 -10.56
CA ALA A 87 -3.52 0.79 -11.48
C ALA A 87 -4.76 -0.06 -11.80
N PHE A 88 -5.62 -0.29 -10.80
CA PHE A 88 -6.88 -1.00 -10.95
C PHE A 88 -7.89 -0.23 -11.81
N ALA A 89 -8.08 1.06 -11.54
CA ALA A 89 -8.97 1.92 -12.32
C ALA A 89 -8.51 2.08 -13.78
N ALA A 90 -7.19 2.00 -14.04
CA ALA A 90 -6.63 2.07 -15.38
C ALA A 90 -6.79 0.77 -16.21
N ARG A 91 -7.25 -0.35 -15.61
CA ARG A 91 -7.46 -1.61 -16.34
C ARG A 91 -8.64 -1.50 -17.32
N PRO A 92 -8.59 -2.18 -18.48
CA PRO A 92 -9.73 -2.24 -19.40
C PRO A 92 -11.02 -2.73 -18.71
N ASP A 93 -12.17 -2.18 -19.08
CA ASP A 93 -13.48 -2.58 -18.55
C ASP A 93 -13.92 -3.97 -19.01
N THR A 94 -13.29 -4.51 -20.06
CA THR A 94 -13.52 -5.87 -20.55
C THR A 94 -12.92 -6.95 -19.64
N GLU A 95 -12.04 -6.58 -18.70
CA GLU A 95 -11.43 -7.52 -17.76
C GLU A 95 -12.35 -7.77 -16.57
N ARG A 96 -12.41 -9.02 -16.12
CA ARG A 96 -13.16 -9.35 -14.90
C ARG A 96 -12.52 -8.63 -13.71
N PRO A 97 -13.28 -8.11 -12.74
CA PRO A 97 -12.73 -7.38 -11.59
C PRO A 97 -11.60 -8.11 -10.86
N TRP A 98 -11.72 -9.44 -10.72
CA TRP A 98 -10.70 -10.28 -10.10
C TRP A 98 -9.36 -10.27 -10.85
N GLU A 99 -9.41 -10.38 -12.19
CA GLU A 99 -8.21 -10.34 -13.05
C GLU A 99 -7.58 -8.95 -13.05
N ALA A 100 -8.42 -7.91 -13.11
CA ALA A 100 -7.97 -6.53 -13.04
C ALA A 100 -7.29 -6.22 -11.69
N LEU A 101 -7.81 -6.72 -10.56
CA LEU A 101 -7.16 -6.60 -9.25
C LEU A 101 -5.82 -7.33 -9.19
N ARG A 102 -5.75 -8.55 -9.74
CA ARG A 102 -4.48 -9.28 -9.82
C ARG A 102 -3.42 -8.44 -10.52
N ARG A 103 -3.77 -7.81 -11.65
CA ARG A 103 -2.86 -6.93 -12.41
C ARG A 103 -2.55 -5.63 -11.68
N ALA A 104 -3.49 -5.09 -10.90
CA ALA A 104 -3.24 -3.92 -10.08
C ALA A 104 -2.15 -4.17 -9.03
N PHE A 105 -2.05 -5.39 -8.49
CA PHE A 105 -0.97 -5.77 -7.58
C PHE A 105 0.42 -5.89 -8.23
N ASP A 106 0.53 -5.76 -9.56
CA ASP A 106 1.85 -5.77 -10.22
C ASP A 106 2.74 -4.60 -9.74
N VAL A 107 2.15 -3.50 -9.23
CA VAL A 107 2.90 -2.39 -8.61
C VAL A 107 3.75 -2.87 -7.43
N LEU A 108 3.26 -3.85 -6.67
CA LEU A 108 3.96 -4.43 -5.51
C LEU A 108 4.97 -5.48 -5.94
N THR A 109 4.57 -6.39 -6.82
CA THR A 109 5.43 -7.51 -7.24
C THR A 109 6.66 -6.99 -7.98
N GLN A 110 6.48 -6.00 -8.87
CA GLN A 110 7.59 -5.38 -9.60
C GLN A 110 8.51 -4.59 -8.66
N ALA A 111 7.97 -3.82 -7.71
CA ALA A 111 8.78 -3.11 -6.73
C ALA A 111 9.64 -4.07 -5.89
N ASN A 112 9.08 -5.20 -5.47
CA ASN A 112 9.80 -6.22 -4.72
C ASN A 112 10.87 -6.93 -5.56
N GLU A 113 10.67 -7.10 -6.86
CA GLU A 113 11.67 -7.68 -7.77
C GLU A 113 12.89 -6.76 -7.97
N GLN A 114 12.73 -5.44 -7.85
CA GLN A 114 13.86 -4.49 -7.97
C GLN A 114 14.80 -4.55 -6.76
N ALA A 115 14.29 -4.89 -5.57
CA ALA A 115 15.06 -4.92 -4.33
C ALA A 115 14.62 -6.07 -3.40
N PRO A 116 14.79 -7.35 -3.81
CA PRO A 116 14.17 -8.49 -3.15
C PRO A 116 14.65 -8.71 -1.73
N GLU A 117 15.94 -8.55 -1.44
CA GLU A 117 16.48 -8.72 -0.08
C GLU A 117 15.93 -7.68 0.90
N GLN A 118 15.79 -6.43 0.44
CA GLN A 118 15.26 -5.34 1.24
C GLN A 118 13.75 -5.52 1.49
N ALA A 119 13.00 -5.91 0.45
CA ALA A 119 11.59 -6.22 0.56
C ALA A 119 11.32 -7.44 1.48
N LEU A 120 12.11 -8.52 1.37
CA LEU A 120 12.02 -9.66 2.27
C LEU A 120 12.31 -9.28 3.73
N SER A 121 13.35 -8.48 3.96
CA SER A 121 13.71 -8.02 5.30
C SER A 121 12.60 -7.15 5.91
N TYR A 122 12.02 -6.25 5.11
CA TYR A 122 10.89 -5.41 5.52
C TYR A 122 9.64 -6.24 5.85
N LEU A 123 9.24 -7.17 4.98
CA LEU A 123 8.07 -8.03 5.21
C LEU A 123 8.28 -8.97 6.39
N ARG A 124 9.49 -9.50 6.59
CA ARG A 124 9.83 -10.32 7.76
C ARG A 124 9.63 -9.52 9.06
N MET A 125 10.20 -8.31 9.14
CA MET A 125 10.00 -7.42 10.29
C MET A 125 8.51 -7.13 10.53
N LEU A 126 7.76 -6.82 9.47
CA LEU A 126 6.33 -6.54 9.56
C LEU A 126 5.55 -7.75 10.10
N GLN A 127 5.89 -8.97 9.66
CA GLN A 127 5.19 -10.20 10.05
C GLN A 127 5.57 -10.69 11.44
N GLU A 128 6.81 -10.52 11.86
CA GLU A 128 7.33 -10.97 13.16
C GLU A 128 6.99 -10.00 14.30
N THR A 129 6.72 -8.72 14.01
CA THR A 129 6.36 -7.72 15.01
C THR A 129 4.83 -7.55 15.12
N PRO A 130 4.18 -7.93 16.25
CA PRO A 130 2.72 -7.90 16.37
C PRO A 130 2.09 -6.51 16.17
N SER A 131 2.73 -5.43 16.66
CA SER A 131 2.18 -4.08 16.51
C SER A 131 2.23 -3.59 15.05
N LEU A 132 3.30 -3.92 14.32
CA LEU A 132 3.40 -3.64 12.88
C LEU A 132 2.36 -4.45 12.09
N ARG A 133 2.17 -5.73 12.41
CA ARG A 133 1.16 -6.57 11.76
C ARG A 133 -0.25 -6.02 11.98
N ALA A 134 -0.61 -5.63 13.20
CA ALA A 134 -1.91 -5.03 13.51
C ALA A 134 -2.11 -3.72 12.73
N ARG A 135 -1.12 -2.82 12.75
CA ARG A 135 -1.20 -1.54 12.02
C ARG A 135 -1.23 -1.73 10.51
N HIS A 136 -0.55 -2.75 9.97
CA HIS A 136 -0.63 -3.13 8.56
C HIS A 136 -2.06 -3.56 8.16
N PHE A 137 -2.72 -4.38 8.97
CA PHE A 137 -4.12 -4.76 8.71
C PHE A 137 -5.07 -3.55 8.72
N GLU A 138 -4.88 -2.59 9.63
CA GLU A 138 -5.63 -1.32 9.61
C GLU A 138 -5.41 -0.53 8.31
N LYS A 139 -4.19 -0.54 7.77
CA LYS A 139 -3.87 0.07 6.46
C LYS A 139 -4.49 -0.71 5.30
N GLN A 140 -4.55 -2.03 5.36
CA GLN A 140 -5.23 -2.83 4.33
C GLN A 140 -6.73 -2.55 4.28
N LEU A 141 -7.38 -2.25 5.42
CA LEU A 141 -8.78 -1.81 5.43
C LEU A 141 -8.96 -0.46 4.70
N SER A 142 -7.99 0.46 4.80
CA SER A 142 -8.05 1.70 4.02
C SER A 142 -7.86 1.46 2.52
N TRP A 143 -7.05 0.46 2.14
CA TRP A 143 -6.90 0.04 0.75
C TRP A 143 -8.20 -0.56 0.20
N GLN A 144 -8.92 -1.39 0.98
CA GLN A 144 -10.24 -1.91 0.59
C GLN A 144 -11.19 -0.77 0.25
N ALA A 145 -11.31 0.20 1.16
CA ALA A 145 -12.16 1.37 0.96
C ALA A 145 -11.80 2.19 -0.30
N MET A 146 -10.52 2.22 -0.70
CA MET A 146 -10.08 2.88 -1.94
C MET A 146 -10.44 2.08 -3.20
N LEU A 147 -10.51 0.75 -3.12
CA LEU A 147 -10.81 -0.14 -4.26
C LEU A 147 -12.31 -0.31 -4.48
N GLU A 148 -13.10 -0.29 -3.40
CA GLU A 148 -14.54 -0.56 -3.41
C GLU A 148 -15.34 0.23 -4.46
N PRO A 149 -15.16 1.55 -4.65
CA PRO A 149 -15.93 2.30 -5.64
C PRO A 149 -15.74 1.80 -7.07
N GLU A 150 -14.51 1.44 -7.44
CA GLU A 150 -14.20 0.95 -8.78
C GLU A 150 -14.68 -0.50 -8.96
N ILE A 151 -14.62 -1.33 -7.91
CA ILE A 151 -15.20 -2.68 -7.96
C ILE A 151 -16.72 -2.60 -8.13
N ALA A 152 -17.40 -1.75 -7.37
CA ALA A 152 -18.84 -1.54 -7.48
C ALA A 152 -19.24 -1.09 -8.90
N ARG A 153 -18.50 -0.13 -9.47
CA ARG A 153 -18.70 0.33 -10.86
C ARG A 153 -18.60 -0.82 -11.86
N ARG A 154 -17.56 -1.66 -11.76
CA ARG A 154 -17.36 -2.79 -12.69
C ARG A 154 -18.40 -3.90 -12.53
N LEU A 155 -18.91 -4.10 -11.31
CA LEU A 155 -19.99 -5.05 -11.04
C LEU A 155 -21.37 -4.50 -11.43
N GLY A 156 -21.50 -3.20 -11.71
CA GLY A 156 -22.77 -2.56 -12.02
C GLY A 156 -23.70 -2.43 -10.80
N VAL A 157 -23.14 -2.45 -9.59
CA VAL A 157 -23.88 -2.34 -8.32
C VAL A 157 -23.68 -0.96 -7.70
N SER A 158 -24.61 -0.54 -6.84
CA SER A 158 -24.47 0.73 -6.11
C SER A 158 -23.55 0.56 -4.91
N ALA A 159 -22.55 1.43 -4.76
CA ALA A 159 -21.69 1.46 -3.57
C ALA A 159 -22.44 1.94 -2.30
N ASP A 160 -23.62 2.56 -2.46
CA ASP A 160 -24.40 3.13 -1.36
C ASP A 160 -25.43 2.13 -0.77
N GLN A 161 -25.48 0.90 -1.29
CA GLN A 161 -26.41 -0.15 -0.85
C GLN A 161 -25.70 -1.13 0.11
N PRO A 162 -26.06 -1.17 1.41
CA PRO A 162 -25.40 -2.04 2.39
C PRO A 162 -25.50 -3.54 2.09
N GLU A 163 -26.52 -3.96 1.36
CA GLU A 163 -26.74 -5.34 0.92
C GLU A 163 -25.80 -5.79 -0.21
N GLU A 164 -25.20 -4.84 -0.94
CA GLU A 164 -24.24 -5.10 -2.01
C GLU A 164 -22.86 -5.40 -1.44
N VAL A 165 -22.71 -6.56 -0.80
CA VAL A 165 -21.47 -7.00 -0.13
C VAL A 165 -20.36 -7.42 -1.10
N GLY A 166 -20.67 -7.55 -2.40
CA GLY A 166 -19.76 -8.02 -3.45
C GLY A 166 -18.43 -7.25 -3.54
N PRO A 167 -18.45 -5.89 -3.60
CA PRO A 167 -17.23 -5.10 -3.65
C PRO A 167 -16.29 -5.29 -2.44
N ASN A 168 -16.85 -5.30 -1.23
CA ASN A 168 -16.09 -5.53 0.00
C ASN A 168 -15.52 -6.96 0.04
N ALA A 169 -16.34 -7.97 -0.26
CA ALA A 169 -15.91 -9.36 -0.30
C ALA A 169 -14.78 -9.58 -1.33
N LEU A 170 -14.89 -8.97 -2.51
CA LEU A 170 -13.92 -9.13 -3.59
C LEU A 170 -12.59 -8.43 -3.28
N SER A 171 -12.61 -7.21 -2.74
CA SER A 171 -11.38 -6.53 -2.29
C SER A 171 -10.72 -7.23 -1.10
N GLY A 172 -11.52 -7.69 -0.13
CA GLY A 172 -11.06 -8.44 1.03
C GLY A 172 -10.40 -9.77 0.66
N ALA A 173 -11.03 -10.53 -0.23
CA ALA A 173 -10.46 -11.78 -0.74
C ALA A 173 -9.14 -11.54 -1.50
N ALA A 174 -9.07 -10.52 -2.36
CA ALA A 174 -7.85 -10.21 -3.10
C ALA A 174 -6.69 -9.83 -2.18
N LEU A 175 -6.94 -9.02 -1.14
CA LEU A 175 -5.91 -8.65 -0.15
C LEU A 175 -5.52 -9.82 0.75
N ALA A 176 -6.44 -10.74 1.06
CA ALA A 176 -6.10 -11.98 1.77
C ALA A 176 -5.18 -12.88 0.93
N CYS A 177 -5.42 -12.99 -0.38
CA CYS A 177 -4.51 -13.68 -1.30
C CYS A 177 -3.11 -13.04 -1.32
N LEU A 178 -3.04 -11.70 -1.29
CA LEU A 178 -1.78 -10.96 -1.22
C LEU A 178 -1.03 -11.22 0.10
N ASP A 179 -1.71 -11.20 1.24
CA ASP A 179 -1.10 -11.52 2.55
C ASP A 179 -0.58 -12.96 2.60
N ALA A 180 -1.35 -13.92 2.07
CA ALA A 180 -0.93 -15.32 1.97
C ALA A 180 0.30 -15.47 1.07
N ALA A 181 0.34 -14.79 -0.09
CA ALA A 181 1.48 -14.80 -1.00
C ALA A 181 2.72 -14.17 -0.34
N ALA A 182 2.57 -13.04 0.36
CA ALA A 182 3.67 -12.39 1.09
C ALA A 182 4.22 -13.28 2.21
N THR A 183 3.35 -13.94 2.99
CA THR A 183 3.74 -14.92 4.01
C THR A 183 4.50 -16.10 3.40
N GLY A 184 4.00 -16.66 2.29
CA GLY A 184 4.69 -17.72 1.56
C GLY A 184 6.07 -17.28 1.04
N TRP A 185 6.17 -16.03 0.56
CA TRP A 185 7.40 -15.45 0.03
C TRP A 185 8.48 -15.29 1.10
N VAL A 186 8.10 -14.77 2.27
CA VAL A 186 9.01 -14.67 3.43
C VAL A 186 9.44 -16.06 3.90
N THR A 187 8.49 -17.00 4.00
CA THR A 187 8.74 -18.36 4.49
C THR A 187 9.72 -19.13 3.59
N CYS A 188 9.61 -18.96 2.27
CA CYS A 188 10.52 -19.60 1.32
C CYS A 188 11.81 -18.80 1.06
N GLY A 189 12.05 -17.72 1.81
CA GLY A 189 13.23 -16.86 1.64
C GLY A 189 13.32 -16.24 0.25
N GLY A 190 12.19 -16.01 -0.40
CA GLY A 190 12.12 -15.49 -1.76
C GLY A 190 12.51 -16.45 -2.88
N ALA A 191 12.68 -17.75 -2.59
CA ALA A 191 13.05 -18.76 -3.59
C ALA A 191 12.02 -18.88 -4.74
N VAL A 192 10.76 -18.52 -4.49
CA VAL A 192 9.70 -18.42 -5.50
C VAL A 192 9.32 -16.95 -5.65
N PRO A 193 9.22 -16.39 -6.86
CA PRO A 193 8.81 -14.99 -7.03
C PRO A 193 7.43 -14.70 -6.41
N LEU A 194 7.27 -13.53 -5.79
CA LEU A 194 6.01 -13.13 -5.16
C LEU A 194 4.84 -13.15 -6.15
N ALA A 195 5.07 -12.73 -7.40
CA ALA A 195 4.05 -12.77 -8.46
C ALA A 195 3.51 -14.19 -8.69
N VAL A 196 4.38 -15.21 -8.66
CA VAL A 196 3.99 -16.62 -8.83
C VAL A 196 3.17 -17.11 -7.64
N LEU A 197 3.55 -16.72 -6.41
CA LEU A 197 2.78 -17.06 -5.21
C LEU A 197 1.42 -16.37 -5.20
N LEU A 198 1.35 -15.13 -5.68
CA LEU A 198 0.11 -14.37 -5.81
C LEU A 198 -0.83 -14.99 -6.86
N ASP A 199 -0.30 -15.41 -8.01
CA ASP A 199 -1.06 -16.14 -9.03
C ASP A 199 -1.67 -17.42 -8.46
N ARG A 200 -0.88 -18.20 -7.69
CA ARG A 200 -1.37 -19.41 -7.00
C ARG A 200 -2.47 -19.07 -5.98
N ALA A 201 -2.24 -18.06 -5.14
CA ALA A 201 -3.18 -17.69 -4.09
C ALA A 201 -4.52 -17.21 -4.65
N MET A 202 -4.50 -16.39 -5.71
CA MET A 202 -5.71 -15.89 -6.36
C MET A 202 -6.39 -16.94 -7.24
N GLY A 203 -5.63 -17.87 -7.83
CA GLY A 203 -6.15 -18.98 -8.63
C GLY A 203 -7.03 -19.93 -7.83
N THR A 204 -6.71 -20.17 -6.56
CA THR A 204 -7.48 -21.03 -5.63
C THR A 204 -8.94 -20.62 -5.48
N LEU A 205 -9.28 -19.34 -5.71
CA LEU A 205 -10.66 -18.83 -5.58
C LEU A 205 -11.43 -18.79 -6.91
N THR A 206 -10.80 -19.20 -8.00
CA THR A 206 -11.39 -19.20 -9.36
C THR A 206 -11.53 -20.57 -9.98
N GLU A 207 -11.01 -21.61 -9.32
CA GLU A 207 -11.27 -23.03 -9.62
C GLU A 207 -12.62 -23.48 -9.06
#